data_AF-A0A3A4JU72-F1
#
_entry.id   AF-A0A3A4JU72-F1
#
_cell.length_a   1.000
_cell.length_b   1.000
_cell.length_c   1.000
_cell.angle_alpha   90.00
_cell.angle_beta   90.00
_cell.angle_gamma   90.00
#
_symmetry.space_group_name_H-M   'P 1'
#
loop_
_entity.id
_entity.type
_entity.pdbx_description
1 polymer ?
#
loop_
_entity_poly.entity_id
_entity_poly.type
_entity_poly.pdbx_seq_one_letter_code
_entity_poly.pdbx_strand_id
1 'polypeptide(L)'
;MEELKDFIVPLEKDDKLKSLVARRLKWPLERIGLIRFLRRSVDARHSRKIQLVYHLEIYAAGEAPEPPPNVETIAREIAAWERPRGRAVVVGAGPAGLFAALTLRRQGWEVDLVERGSAIAVRRRKIGRYFSRGELDGDDNVCFGLGGAGMYSDGKLTTRIKHPEVKDVLTALVAFGAPEDILYAHAPHVGSDVIRRVIDAMAGHLARWGVRLRLNTRMTGLTIADGRVVGVEAVSTSDEKATRFAADAVLLGAGHGAGDVYALLRRLGVAMTPKPFAVGLRVQHPQAFVDRRQYGHFAGHPALETASYRLTASVERLERGVYSFCMCPGGYVAPAATDPDGIVVNGMSHRRRGSRWANSAVVATVDARDWGGDLFAPLDFRRGIERRAFDLARQAGATREVPAALLASFLHGARLPFPARTSCLSGAVEAD
;
A
#
# COMPACT_ATOMS: atom_id res chain seq x y z
N MET A 1 -18.58 -24.11 20.12
CA MET A 1 -17.84 -23.66 18.91
C MET A 1 -17.30 -24.85 18.12
N GLU A 2 -17.55 -24.89 16.82
CA GLU A 2 -17.05 -25.88 15.84
C GLU A 2 -16.27 -25.19 14.71
N GLU A 3 -15.24 -25.84 14.16
CA GLU A 3 -14.47 -25.30 13.03
C GLU A 3 -14.69 -26.11 11.76
N LEU A 4 -15.00 -25.43 10.65
CA LEU A 4 -15.10 -26.02 9.31
C LEU A 4 -13.99 -25.48 8.42
N LYS A 5 -13.00 -26.32 8.09
CA LYS A 5 -11.89 -26.02 7.18
C LYS A 5 -12.24 -26.41 5.75
N ASP A 6 -11.80 -25.59 4.80
CA ASP A 6 -11.99 -25.79 3.35
C ASP A 6 -13.44 -26.17 2.97
N PHE A 7 -14.42 -25.49 3.58
CA PHE A 7 -15.83 -25.71 3.29
C PHE A 7 -16.20 -25.12 1.93
N ILE A 8 -16.45 -26.00 0.95
CA ILE A 8 -16.69 -25.63 -0.45
C ILE A 8 -18.19 -25.44 -0.69
N VAL A 9 -18.56 -24.28 -1.21
CA VAL A 9 -19.92 -23.90 -1.57
C VAL A 9 -19.95 -23.48 -3.05
N PRO A 10 -20.83 -24.06 -3.89
CA PRO A 10 -21.06 -23.53 -5.25
C PRO A 10 -21.48 -22.07 -5.19
N LEU A 11 -20.95 -21.22 -6.08
CA LEU A 11 -21.22 -19.77 -6.08
C LEU A 11 -22.72 -19.45 -6.03
N GLU A 12 -23.53 -20.22 -6.74
CA GLU A 12 -24.98 -20.07 -6.87
C GLU A 12 -25.76 -20.48 -5.61
N LYS A 13 -25.07 -21.01 -4.59
CA LYS A 13 -25.65 -21.43 -3.30
C LYS A 13 -25.07 -20.66 -2.12
N ASP A 14 -24.36 -19.55 -2.37
CA ASP A 14 -23.76 -18.73 -1.32
C ASP A 14 -24.81 -18.18 -0.34
N ASP A 15 -25.98 -17.82 -0.86
CA ASP A 15 -27.18 -17.41 -0.11
C ASP A 15 -27.67 -18.48 0.89
N LYS A 16 -27.29 -19.75 0.68
CA LYS A 16 -27.69 -20.90 1.51
C LYS A 16 -26.59 -21.35 2.47
N LEU A 17 -25.56 -20.53 2.71
CA LEU A 17 -24.41 -20.89 3.55
C LEU A 17 -24.84 -21.44 4.92
N LYS A 18 -25.74 -20.76 5.63
CA LYS A 18 -26.22 -21.19 6.96
C LYS A 18 -26.81 -22.60 6.94
N SER A 19 -27.67 -22.89 5.95
CA SER A 19 -28.31 -24.20 5.78
C SER A 19 -27.32 -25.30 5.39
N LEU A 20 -26.31 -24.96 4.59
CA LEU A 20 -25.25 -25.89 4.21
C LEU A 20 -24.35 -26.23 5.40
N VAL A 21 -24.01 -25.24 6.24
CA VAL A 21 -23.27 -25.43 7.50
C VAL A 21 -24.06 -26.30 8.47
N ALA A 22 -25.36 -26.01 8.70
CA ALA A 22 -26.22 -26.79 9.58
C ALA A 22 -26.25 -28.27 9.18
N ARG A 23 -26.42 -28.54 7.88
CA ARG A 23 -26.38 -29.90 7.32
C ARG A 23 -25.03 -30.59 7.54
N ARG A 24 -23.92 -29.85 7.34
CA ARG A 24 -22.56 -30.37 7.49
C ARG A 24 -22.23 -30.75 8.93
N LEU A 25 -22.75 -29.99 9.90
CA LEU A 25 -22.60 -30.23 11.34
C LEU A 25 -23.67 -31.18 11.92
N LYS A 26 -24.71 -31.51 11.15
CA LYS A 26 -25.92 -32.21 11.62
C LYS A 26 -26.60 -31.47 12.79
N TRP A 27 -26.59 -30.13 12.74
CA TRP A 27 -27.24 -29.28 13.73
C TRP A 27 -28.61 -28.81 13.20
N PRO A 28 -29.62 -28.64 14.07
CA PRO A 28 -30.80 -27.86 13.74
C PRO A 28 -30.40 -26.44 13.31
N LEU A 29 -31.17 -25.83 12.41
CA LEU A 29 -30.84 -24.52 11.86
C LEU A 29 -30.82 -23.42 12.95
N GLU A 30 -31.66 -23.60 13.96
CA GLU A 30 -31.85 -22.72 15.12
C GLU A 30 -30.64 -22.76 16.06
N ARG A 31 -29.91 -23.88 16.07
CA ARG A 31 -28.68 -24.02 16.87
C ARG A 31 -27.52 -23.21 16.28
N ILE A 32 -27.55 -22.89 14.99
CA ILE A 32 -26.52 -22.07 14.34
C ILE A 32 -26.72 -20.61 14.75
N GLY A 33 -25.91 -20.16 15.71
CA GLY A 33 -25.83 -18.78 16.18
C GLY A 33 -25.01 -17.92 15.22
N LEU A 34 -23.73 -17.73 15.55
CA LEU A 34 -22.79 -16.93 14.76
C LEU A 34 -21.94 -17.81 13.84
N ILE A 35 -21.76 -17.38 12.59
CA ILE A 35 -20.77 -17.92 11.65
C ILE A 35 -19.66 -16.88 11.52
N ARG A 36 -18.50 -17.15 12.11
CA ARG A 36 -17.31 -16.30 11.97
C ARG A 36 -16.47 -16.80 10.81
N PHE A 37 -16.17 -15.91 9.87
CA PHE A 37 -15.27 -16.21 8.77
C PHE A 37 -13.82 -16.12 9.26
N LEU A 38 -13.06 -17.19 9.10
CA LEU A 38 -11.61 -17.22 9.29
C LEU A 38 -10.87 -17.06 7.96
N ARG A 39 -11.47 -17.60 6.89
CA ARG A 39 -10.97 -17.44 5.52
C ARG A 39 -12.11 -17.44 4.52
N ARG A 40 -12.02 -16.59 3.50
CA ARG A 40 -12.86 -16.62 2.30
C ARG A 40 -12.01 -16.50 1.04
N SER A 41 -12.18 -17.42 0.10
CA SER A 41 -11.54 -17.40 -1.22
C SER A 41 -12.47 -17.87 -2.33
N VAL A 42 -12.18 -17.44 -3.55
CA VAL A 42 -12.86 -17.88 -4.77
C VAL A 42 -11.97 -18.83 -5.54
N ASP A 43 -12.45 -20.04 -5.82
CA ASP A 43 -11.87 -20.93 -6.81
C ASP A 43 -12.54 -20.68 -8.16
N ALA A 44 -11.81 -19.99 -9.05
CA ALA A 44 -12.22 -19.66 -10.40
C ALA A 44 -11.33 -20.34 -11.46
N ARG A 45 -10.69 -21.48 -11.14
CA ARG A 45 -9.86 -22.22 -12.11
C ARG A 45 -10.66 -22.73 -13.30
N HIS A 46 -11.95 -23.00 -13.11
CA HIS A 46 -12.89 -23.39 -14.16
C HIS A 46 -14.02 -22.36 -14.25
N SER A 47 -13.99 -21.50 -15.26
CA SER A 47 -14.97 -20.41 -15.44
C SER A 47 -16.43 -20.88 -15.61
N ARG A 48 -16.67 -22.18 -15.85
CA ARG A 48 -18.01 -22.78 -15.90
C ARG A 48 -18.53 -23.23 -14.52
N LYS A 49 -17.66 -23.34 -13.52
CA LYS A 49 -17.97 -23.85 -12.18
C LYS A 49 -17.12 -23.12 -11.15
N ILE A 50 -17.63 -21.99 -10.69
CA ILE A 50 -16.96 -21.21 -9.63
C ILE A 50 -17.40 -21.72 -8.27
N GLN A 51 -16.42 -21.86 -7.37
CA GLN A 51 -16.68 -22.30 -6.00
C GLN A 51 -16.15 -21.28 -5.01
N LEU A 52 -16.87 -21.10 -3.92
CA LEU A 52 -16.45 -20.33 -2.76
C LEU A 52 -15.88 -21.32 -1.74
N VAL A 53 -14.70 -21.02 -1.23
CA VAL A 53 -14.00 -21.84 -0.23
C VAL A 53 -13.90 -21.04 1.05
N TYR A 54 -14.49 -21.60 2.11
CA TYR A 54 -14.62 -20.98 3.41
C TYR A 54 -13.85 -21.73 4.48
N HIS A 55 -13.17 -21.01 5.37
CA HIS A 55 -12.78 -21.54 6.68
C HIS A 55 -13.63 -20.79 7.70
N LEU A 56 -14.40 -21.51 8.51
CA LEU A 56 -15.44 -20.96 9.35
C LEU A 56 -15.31 -21.47 10.78
N GLU A 57 -15.65 -20.61 11.74
CA GLU A 57 -16.03 -21.05 13.07
C GLU A 57 -17.53 -20.84 13.28
N ILE A 58 -18.17 -21.84 13.84
CA ILE A 58 -19.61 -21.90 14.03
C ILE A 58 -19.88 -21.94 15.52
N TYR A 59 -20.56 -20.93 16.00
CA TYR A 59 -20.95 -20.78 17.40
C TYR A 59 -22.40 -21.22 17.56
N ALA A 60 -22.68 -21.93 18.66
CA ALA A 60 -24.07 -22.25 18.98
C ALA A 60 -24.85 -20.96 19.32
N ALA A 61 -26.18 -21.01 19.24
CA ALA A 61 -27.01 -19.88 19.68
C ALA A 61 -26.66 -19.47 21.12
N GLY A 62 -26.36 -18.18 21.32
CA GLY A 62 -25.91 -17.63 22.61
C GLY A 62 -24.40 -17.68 22.85
N GLU A 63 -23.62 -18.40 22.03
CA GLU A 63 -22.15 -18.35 22.07
C GLU A 63 -21.61 -17.25 21.14
N ALA A 64 -20.52 -16.62 21.55
CA ALA A 64 -19.78 -15.65 20.73
C ALA A 64 -18.27 -15.75 21.02
N PRO A 65 -17.40 -15.42 20.05
CA PRO A 65 -15.98 -15.28 20.30
C PRO A 65 -15.70 -14.09 21.21
N GLU A 66 -14.52 -14.10 21.84
CA GLU A 66 -13.97 -12.86 22.39
C GLU A 66 -13.81 -11.81 21.28
N PRO A 67 -14.20 -10.56 21.54
CA PRO A 67 -14.01 -9.49 20.57
C PRO A 67 -12.51 -9.22 20.38
N PRO A 68 -12.07 -8.90 19.15
CA PRO A 68 -10.69 -8.50 18.92
C PRO A 68 -10.35 -7.22 19.72
N PRO A 69 -9.06 -7.01 20.07
CA PRO A 69 -8.61 -5.75 20.68
C PRO A 69 -9.07 -4.53 19.88
N ASN A 70 -9.68 -3.58 20.58
CA ASN A 70 -10.11 -2.28 20.07
C ASN A 70 -9.23 -1.15 20.61
N VAL A 71 -9.56 0.10 20.25
CA VAL A 71 -8.80 1.28 20.68
C VAL A 71 -8.80 1.46 22.19
N GLU A 72 -9.86 1.07 22.90
CA GLU A 72 -9.94 1.14 24.36
C GLU A 72 -9.01 0.12 25.02
N THR A 73 -8.87 -1.06 24.42
CA THR A 73 -7.91 -2.09 24.88
C THR A 73 -6.49 -1.58 24.72
N ILE A 74 -6.14 -1.01 23.56
CA ILE A 74 -4.83 -0.39 23.31
C ILE A 74 -4.59 0.77 24.28
N ALA A 75 -5.60 1.61 24.53
CA ALA A 75 -5.49 2.75 25.43
C ALA A 75 -5.18 2.34 26.87
N ARG A 76 -5.80 1.25 27.37
CA ARG A 76 -5.53 0.71 28.71
C ARG A 76 -4.09 0.21 28.85
N GLU A 77 -3.56 -0.49 27.85
CA GLU A 77 -2.16 -0.93 27.85
C GLU A 77 -1.19 0.25 27.88
N ILE A 78 -1.49 1.31 27.13
CA ILE A 78 -0.68 2.53 27.11
C ILE A 78 -0.74 3.27 28.45
N ALA A 79 -1.93 3.33 29.07
CA ALA A 79 -2.15 4.00 30.35
C ALA A 79 -1.53 3.26 31.53
N ALA A 80 -1.19 1.97 31.39
CA ALA A 80 -0.52 1.18 32.42
C ALA A 80 0.92 1.64 32.71
N TRP A 81 1.51 2.50 31.86
CA TRP A 81 2.86 3.03 32.06
C TRP A 81 2.84 4.34 32.84
N GLU A 82 3.35 4.32 34.08
CA GLU A 82 3.46 5.51 34.94
C GLU A 82 4.62 6.44 34.55
N ARG A 83 5.72 5.88 34.02
CA ARG A 83 6.92 6.63 33.60
C ARG A 83 7.45 6.12 32.26
N PRO A 84 7.98 7.01 31.40
CA PRO A 84 8.61 6.62 30.15
C PRO A 84 9.85 5.74 30.38
N ARG A 85 10.01 4.70 29.56
CA ARG A 85 11.21 3.84 29.55
C ARG A 85 12.40 4.48 28.83
N GLY A 86 12.13 5.44 27.97
CA GLY A 86 13.10 6.12 27.11
C GLY A 86 12.39 6.98 26.07
N ARG A 87 13.18 7.70 25.28
CA ARG A 87 12.73 8.57 24.19
C ARG A 87 13.13 7.98 22.85
N ALA A 88 12.17 7.84 21.95
CA ALA A 88 12.40 7.40 20.59
C ALA A 88 11.98 8.49 19.61
N VAL A 89 12.77 8.65 18.55
CA VAL A 89 12.35 9.41 17.36
C VAL A 89 12.08 8.43 16.24
N VAL A 90 10.88 8.47 15.69
CA VAL A 90 10.49 7.70 14.51
C VAL A 90 10.46 8.66 13.33
N VAL A 91 11.25 8.40 12.29
CA VAL A 91 11.34 9.25 11.09
C VAL A 91 10.56 8.61 9.95
N GLY A 92 9.54 9.31 9.47
CA GLY A 92 8.59 8.89 8.44
C GLY A 92 7.29 8.34 9.03
N ALA A 93 6.15 8.92 8.65
CA ALA A 93 4.82 8.52 9.09
C ALA A 93 4.10 7.63 8.07
N GLY A 94 4.85 6.78 7.36
CA GLY A 94 4.31 5.66 6.59
C GLY A 94 3.86 4.49 7.46
N PRO A 95 3.43 3.35 6.87
CA PRO A 95 2.99 2.19 7.64
C PRO A 95 4.03 1.73 8.69
N ALA A 96 5.30 1.64 8.32
CA ALA A 96 6.37 1.23 9.23
C ALA A 96 6.48 2.18 10.44
N GLY A 97 6.48 3.50 10.21
CA GLY A 97 6.60 4.48 11.29
C GLY A 97 5.35 4.60 12.17
N LEU A 98 4.16 4.51 11.59
CA LEU A 98 2.90 4.51 12.35
C LEU A 98 2.82 3.30 13.29
N PHE A 99 3.15 2.11 12.79
CA PHE A 99 3.18 0.90 13.61
C PHE A 99 4.34 0.88 14.61
N ALA A 100 5.50 1.44 14.26
CA ALA A 100 6.59 1.63 15.22
C ALA A 100 6.18 2.57 16.36
N ALA A 101 5.57 3.71 16.06
CA ALA A 101 5.09 4.66 17.06
C ALA A 101 4.02 4.04 17.96
N LEU A 102 3.07 3.29 17.38
CA LEU A 102 2.08 2.52 18.15
C LEU A 102 2.76 1.52 19.11
N THR A 103 3.68 0.73 18.58
CA THR A 103 4.34 -0.34 19.34
C THR A 103 5.20 0.25 20.47
N LEU A 104 6.06 1.22 20.16
CA LEU A 104 6.89 1.93 21.14
C LEU A 104 6.01 2.56 22.24
N ARG A 105 4.89 3.19 21.85
CA ARG A 105 4.00 3.81 22.83
C ARG A 105 3.32 2.79 23.74
N ARG A 106 2.85 1.66 23.19
CA ARG A 106 2.33 0.51 23.96
C ARG A 106 3.37 -0.10 24.91
N GLN A 107 4.64 0.06 24.60
CA GLN A 107 5.77 -0.39 25.41
C GLN A 107 6.31 0.70 26.37
N GLY A 108 5.58 1.81 26.54
CA GLY A 108 5.93 2.84 27.52
C GLY A 108 7.02 3.81 27.09
N TRP A 109 7.31 3.93 25.79
CA TRP A 109 8.26 4.93 25.29
C TRP A 109 7.59 6.28 25.02
N GLU A 110 8.34 7.37 25.25
CA GLU A 110 8.04 8.67 24.66
C GLU A 110 8.42 8.64 23.18
N VAL A 111 7.54 9.13 22.30
CA VAL A 111 7.77 9.06 20.86
C VAL A 111 7.52 10.42 20.21
N ASP A 112 8.53 10.93 19.51
CA ASP A 112 8.35 11.95 18.47
C ASP A 112 8.27 11.26 17.10
N LEU A 113 7.15 11.41 16.40
CA LEU A 113 6.97 10.91 15.03
C LEU A 113 7.18 12.06 14.04
N VAL A 114 8.33 12.07 13.38
CA VAL A 114 8.80 13.13 12.48
C VAL A 114 8.46 12.79 11.04
N GLU A 115 7.72 13.67 10.36
CA GLU A 115 7.29 13.47 8.96
C GLU A 115 7.43 14.78 8.18
N ARG A 116 8.07 14.70 7.00
CA ARG A 116 8.34 15.87 6.15
C ARG A 116 7.08 16.47 5.54
N GLY A 117 6.09 15.65 5.23
CA GLY A 117 4.85 16.10 4.63
C GLY A 117 3.77 16.43 5.66
N SER A 118 2.64 16.92 5.15
CA SER A 118 1.56 17.42 5.99
C SER A 118 0.55 16.33 6.42
N ALA A 119 -0.44 16.76 7.21
CA ALA A 119 -1.61 15.97 7.53
C ALA A 119 -2.45 15.67 6.28
N ILE A 120 -3.26 14.60 6.36
CA ILE A 120 -4.01 14.04 5.23
C ILE A 120 -4.84 15.10 4.48
N ALA A 121 -5.51 16.01 5.17
CA ALA A 121 -6.37 17.02 4.53
C ALA A 121 -5.58 17.97 3.62
N VAL A 122 -4.40 18.43 4.06
CA VAL A 122 -3.54 19.34 3.30
C VAL A 122 -2.84 18.58 2.17
N ARG A 123 -2.26 17.43 2.50
CA ARG A 123 -1.62 16.51 1.55
C ARG A 123 -2.51 16.18 0.36
N ARG A 124 -3.80 15.86 0.61
CA ARG A 124 -4.77 15.58 -0.45
C ARG A 124 -4.97 16.75 -1.42
N ARG A 125 -4.97 17.99 -0.92
CA ARG A 125 -5.11 19.18 -1.77
C ARG A 125 -3.88 19.36 -2.65
N LYS A 126 -2.67 19.20 -2.09
CA LYS A 126 -1.42 19.29 -2.84
C LYS A 126 -1.33 18.21 -3.93
N ILE A 127 -1.61 16.96 -3.59
CA ILE A 127 -1.67 15.86 -4.58
C ILE A 127 -2.76 16.11 -5.63
N GLY A 128 -3.91 16.68 -5.24
CA GLY A 128 -4.95 17.08 -6.18
C GLY A 128 -4.47 18.14 -7.18
N ARG A 129 -3.67 19.12 -6.73
CA ARG A 129 -3.03 20.10 -7.62
C ARG A 129 -1.97 19.46 -8.51
N TYR A 130 -1.18 18.52 -8.00
CA TYR A 130 -0.26 17.75 -8.84
C TYR A 130 -1.00 17.01 -9.96
N PHE A 131 -2.07 16.28 -9.64
CA PHE A 131 -2.83 15.54 -10.66
C PHE A 131 -3.54 16.46 -11.64
N SER A 132 -4.10 17.58 -11.18
CA SER A 132 -4.90 18.46 -12.04
C SER A 132 -4.10 19.54 -12.77
N ARG A 133 -2.92 19.92 -12.28
CA ARG A 133 -2.15 21.08 -12.77
C ARG A 133 -0.67 20.80 -12.99
N GLY A 134 -0.17 19.61 -12.62
CA GLY A 134 1.26 19.29 -12.68
C GLY A 134 2.10 19.93 -11.56
N GLU A 135 1.46 20.56 -10.57
CA GLU A 135 2.13 21.22 -9.44
C GLU A 135 2.58 20.20 -8.38
N LEU A 136 3.81 19.69 -8.52
CA LEU A 136 4.41 18.77 -7.55
C LEU A 136 5.05 19.52 -6.36
N ASP A 137 4.82 19.03 -5.15
CA ASP A 137 5.51 19.45 -3.93
C ASP A 137 6.52 18.36 -3.51
N GLY A 138 7.79 18.73 -3.34
CA GLY A 138 8.88 17.79 -3.07
C GLY A 138 8.84 17.15 -1.68
N ASP A 139 8.14 17.75 -0.71
CA ASP A 139 8.00 17.21 0.64
C ASP A 139 6.59 16.67 0.92
N ASP A 140 5.63 16.92 0.04
CA ASP A 140 4.22 16.59 0.29
C ASP A 140 3.50 16.10 -0.98
N ASN A 141 3.70 14.82 -1.28
CA ASN A 141 3.29 14.18 -2.52
C ASN A 141 2.75 12.76 -2.26
N VAL A 142 2.61 11.95 -3.31
CA VAL A 142 2.09 10.58 -3.20
C VAL A 142 2.96 9.69 -2.30
N CYS A 143 4.25 9.98 -2.15
CA CYS A 143 5.17 9.23 -1.29
C CYS A 143 5.30 9.83 0.11
N PHE A 144 5.31 11.15 0.24
CA PHE A 144 5.62 11.87 1.49
C PHE A 144 4.41 12.54 2.15
N GLY A 145 4.40 12.57 3.48
CA GLY A 145 3.31 13.04 4.33
C GLY A 145 2.60 11.92 5.08
N LEU A 146 1.65 12.28 5.94
CA LEU A 146 1.00 11.33 6.85
C LEU A 146 0.39 10.14 6.09
N GLY A 147 0.77 8.91 6.47
CA GLY A 147 0.40 7.66 5.80
C GLY A 147 1.41 7.16 4.77
N GLY A 148 2.43 7.96 4.43
CA GLY A 148 3.46 7.64 3.44
C GLY A 148 2.87 7.22 2.09
N ALA A 149 3.58 6.34 1.37
CA ALA A 149 3.15 5.81 0.07
C ALA A 149 1.88 4.93 0.13
N GLY A 150 1.52 4.41 1.31
CA GLY A 150 0.36 3.54 1.48
C GLY A 150 -0.99 4.24 1.28
N MET A 151 -1.04 5.56 1.50
CA MET A 151 -2.26 6.37 1.47
C MET A 151 -2.96 6.42 0.09
N TYR A 152 -2.20 6.36 -1.00
CA TYR A 152 -2.68 6.40 -2.38
C TYR A 152 -2.46 5.05 -3.07
N SER A 153 -2.97 3.98 -2.46
CA SER A 153 -2.86 2.61 -2.96
C SER A 153 -4.19 1.87 -2.87
N ASP A 154 -4.34 0.75 -3.58
CA ASP A 154 -5.46 -0.19 -3.36
C ASP A 154 -5.49 -0.75 -1.92
N GLY A 155 -4.43 -0.53 -1.13
CA GLY A 155 -4.35 -0.96 0.25
C GLY A 155 -4.36 -2.48 0.37
N LYS A 156 -3.69 -3.18 -0.55
CA LYS A 156 -3.56 -4.64 -0.49
C LYS A 156 -2.68 -5.04 0.67
N LEU A 157 -3.15 -5.98 1.48
CA LEU A 157 -2.46 -6.43 2.70
C LEU A 157 -1.89 -7.85 2.53
N THR A 158 -1.51 -8.21 1.31
CA THR A 158 -0.94 -9.52 1.00
C THR A 158 0.54 -9.58 1.38
N THR A 159 0.92 -10.55 2.21
CA THR A 159 2.31 -10.87 2.52
C THR A 159 2.57 -12.37 2.34
N ARG A 160 3.81 -12.74 2.02
CA ARG A 160 4.26 -14.14 2.01
C ARG A 160 4.97 -14.53 3.33
N ILE A 161 5.19 -13.54 4.19
CA ILE A 161 5.82 -13.74 5.49
C ILE A 161 4.83 -14.48 6.39
N LYS A 162 5.29 -15.59 6.98
CA LYS A 162 4.56 -16.32 8.01
C LYS A 162 5.08 -15.85 9.37
N HIS A 163 4.50 -14.77 9.89
CA HIS A 163 4.84 -14.23 11.21
C HIS A 163 3.56 -14.05 12.04
N PRO A 164 3.56 -14.40 13.34
CA PRO A 164 2.38 -14.29 14.19
C PRO A 164 1.80 -12.86 14.22
N GLU A 165 2.68 -11.84 14.25
CA GLU A 165 2.28 -10.43 14.33
C GLU A 165 1.60 -9.88 13.06
N VAL A 166 1.55 -10.64 11.96
CA VAL A 166 0.75 -10.23 10.78
C VAL A 166 -0.71 -10.03 11.20
N LYS A 167 -1.23 -10.90 12.08
CA LYS A 167 -2.59 -10.77 12.61
C LYS A 167 -2.75 -9.49 13.44
N ASP A 168 -1.72 -9.10 14.20
CA ASP A 168 -1.76 -7.91 15.05
C ASP A 168 -1.84 -6.63 14.23
N VAL A 169 -1.13 -6.58 13.09
CA VAL A 169 -1.23 -5.47 12.13
C VAL A 169 -2.66 -5.34 11.58
N LEU A 170 -3.25 -6.44 11.12
CA LEU A 170 -4.62 -6.43 10.57
C LEU A 170 -5.65 -6.05 11.64
N THR A 171 -5.51 -6.61 12.85
CA THR A 171 -6.38 -6.33 13.99
C THR A 171 -6.30 -4.87 14.40
N ALA A 172 -5.09 -4.29 14.46
CA ALA A 172 -4.91 -2.88 14.74
C ALA A 172 -5.54 -2.00 13.66
N LEU A 173 -5.40 -2.33 12.37
CA LEU A 173 -6.08 -1.58 11.31
C LEU A 173 -7.61 -1.60 11.49
N VAL A 174 -8.19 -2.75 11.84
CA VAL A 174 -9.63 -2.86 12.14
C VAL A 174 -10.00 -2.01 13.36
N ALA A 175 -9.18 -2.03 14.42
CA ALA A 175 -9.40 -1.19 15.60
C ALA A 175 -9.46 0.31 15.25
N PHE A 176 -8.69 0.75 14.24
CA PHE A 176 -8.73 2.13 13.72
C PHE A 176 -9.75 2.35 12.58
N GLY A 177 -10.67 1.42 12.36
CA GLY A 177 -11.80 1.58 11.44
C GLY A 177 -11.61 0.99 10.05
N ALA A 178 -10.61 0.12 9.84
CA ALA A 178 -10.57 -0.69 8.63
C ALA A 178 -11.70 -1.74 8.65
N PRO A 179 -12.27 -2.11 7.50
CA PRO A 179 -13.37 -3.08 7.49
C PRO A 179 -12.92 -4.48 7.93
N GLU A 180 -13.77 -5.17 8.69
CA GLU A 180 -13.45 -6.46 9.32
C GLU A 180 -13.10 -7.57 8.33
N ASP A 181 -13.54 -7.46 7.08
CA ASP A 181 -13.26 -8.45 6.04
C ASP A 181 -11.77 -8.61 5.73
N ILE A 182 -10.93 -7.63 6.08
CA ILE A 182 -9.47 -7.77 5.93
C ILE A 182 -8.89 -8.87 6.81
N LEU A 183 -9.59 -9.30 7.87
CA LEU A 183 -9.14 -10.36 8.77
C LEU A 183 -9.30 -11.76 8.18
N TYR A 184 -10.21 -11.94 7.22
CA TYR A 184 -10.55 -13.26 6.67
C TYR A 184 -10.53 -13.33 5.14
N ALA A 185 -10.50 -12.22 4.41
CA ALA A 185 -10.34 -12.25 2.96
C ALA A 185 -8.97 -12.86 2.59
N HIS A 186 -8.93 -13.73 1.58
CA HIS A 186 -7.67 -14.32 1.11
C HIS A 186 -6.73 -13.30 0.46
N ALA A 187 -7.27 -12.29 -0.20
CA ALA A 187 -6.52 -11.18 -0.81
C ALA A 187 -7.03 -9.84 -0.24
N PRO A 188 -6.80 -9.59 1.06
CA PRO A 188 -7.43 -8.50 1.77
C PRO A 188 -6.99 -7.15 1.20
N HIS A 189 -7.93 -6.22 1.11
CA HIS A 189 -7.64 -4.84 0.70
C HIS A 189 -8.54 -3.83 1.41
N VAL A 190 -7.99 -2.63 1.63
CA VAL A 190 -8.72 -1.54 2.30
C VAL A 190 -9.30 -0.55 1.29
N GLY A 191 -8.58 -0.27 0.21
CA GLY A 191 -8.91 0.79 -0.75
C GLY A 191 -8.44 2.18 -0.31
N SER A 192 -8.04 3.02 -1.27
CA SER A 192 -7.43 4.33 -1.01
C SER A 192 -8.35 5.30 -0.26
N ASP A 193 -9.67 5.23 -0.49
CA ASP A 193 -10.66 6.10 0.13
C ASP A 193 -10.88 5.77 1.62
N VAL A 194 -10.81 4.49 1.98
CA VAL A 194 -11.00 4.02 3.35
C VAL A 194 -9.70 4.12 4.14
N ILE A 195 -8.56 3.70 3.57
CA ILE A 195 -7.27 3.69 4.29
C ILE A 195 -6.87 5.08 4.79
N ARG A 196 -7.26 6.14 4.07
CA ARG A 196 -7.05 7.53 4.51
C ARG A 196 -7.72 7.81 5.85
N ARG A 197 -8.96 7.35 6.04
CA ARG A 197 -9.69 7.54 7.31
C ARG A 197 -9.06 6.73 8.43
N VAL A 198 -8.62 5.51 8.13
CA VAL A 198 -7.94 4.62 9.10
C VAL A 198 -6.63 5.24 9.57
N ILE A 199 -5.81 5.78 8.65
CA ILE A 199 -4.55 6.45 8.98
C ILE A 199 -4.80 7.70 9.82
N ASP A 200 -5.79 8.51 9.46
CA ASP A 200 -6.14 9.73 10.19
C ASP A 200 -6.60 9.41 11.62
N ALA A 201 -7.45 8.39 11.77
CA ALA A 201 -7.91 7.89 13.06
C ALA A 201 -6.73 7.36 13.91
N MET A 202 -5.85 6.53 13.32
CA MET A 202 -4.67 6.00 13.98
C MET A 202 -3.75 7.14 14.46
N ALA A 203 -3.46 8.13 13.61
CA ALA A 203 -2.65 9.28 13.98
C ALA A 203 -3.30 10.10 15.11
N GLY A 204 -4.60 10.36 15.04
CA GLY A 204 -5.34 11.07 16.08
C GLY A 204 -5.39 10.32 17.43
N HIS A 205 -5.44 8.99 17.40
CA HIS A 205 -5.31 8.16 18.61
C HIS A 205 -3.89 8.21 19.18
N LEU A 206 -2.86 8.04 18.34
CA LEU A 206 -1.46 8.14 18.77
C LEU A 206 -1.18 9.50 19.44
N ALA A 207 -1.67 10.60 18.85
CA ALA A 207 -1.54 11.93 19.44
C ALA A 207 -2.22 12.04 20.81
N ARG A 208 -3.46 11.55 20.94
CA ARG A 208 -4.19 11.49 22.22
C ARG A 208 -3.47 10.64 23.27
N TRP A 209 -2.75 9.62 22.84
CA TRP A 209 -1.94 8.77 23.70
C TRP A 209 -0.57 9.37 24.03
N GLY A 210 -0.24 10.56 23.54
CA GLY A 210 0.99 11.28 23.90
C GLY A 210 2.14 11.10 22.90
N VAL A 211 1.91 10.49 21.74
CA VAL A 211 2.89 10.53 20.64
C VAL A 211 2.91 11.94 20.06
N ARG A 212 4.08 12.57 20.01
CA ARG A 212 4.27 13.92 19.49
C ARG A 212 4.41 13.88 17.96
N LEU A 213 3.32 14.15 17.24
CA LEU A 213 3.32 14.20 15.78
C LEU A 213 3.99 15.48 15.27
N ARG A 214 5.17 15.37 14.66
CA ARG A 214 5.95 16.46 14.07
C ARG A 214 5.82 16.42 12.54
N LEU A 215 4.65 16.83 12.05
CA LEU A 215 4.40 16.94 10.61
C LEU A 215 5.08 18.19 10.03
N ASN A 216 5.21 18.26 8.71
CA ASN A 216 5.96 19.33 8.02
C ASN A 216 7.38 19.51 8.58
N THR A 217 8.02 18.41 9.00
CA THR A 217 9.32 18.40 9.67
C THR A 217 10.22 17.36 8.99
N ARG A 218 11.17 17.83 8.20
CA ARG A 218 12.10 16.97 7.45
C ARG A 218 13.37 16.73 8.25
N MET A 219 13.70 15.47 8.49
CA MET A 219 15.01 15.10 9.04
C MET A 219 16.13 15.53 8.09
N THR A 220 17.17 16.14 8.64
CA THR A 220 18.38 16.58 7.92
C THR A 220 19.67 15.96 8.46
N GLY A 221 19.63 15.43 9.69
CA GLY A 221 20.82 14.87 10.35
C GLY A 221 20.50 13.92 11.51
N LEU A 222 21.53 13.20 11.93
CA LEU A 222 21.56 12.43 13.17
C LEU A 222 22.62 13.03 14.08
N THR A 223 22.30 13.19 15.36
CA THR A 223 23.29 13.54 16.38
C THR A 223 23.88 12.24 16.93
N ILE A 224 25.19 12.08 16.81
CA ILE A 224 25.92 10.89 17.24
C ILE A 224 26.97 11.30 18.27
N ALA A 225 26.99 10.63 19.42
CA ALA A 225 28.00 10.78 20.46
C ALA A 225 28.52 9.38 20.84
N ASP A 226 29.85 9.22 20.93
CA ASP A 226 30.51 7.95 21.28
C ASP A 226 30.02 6.73 20.46
N GLY A 227 29.81 6.95 19.16
CA GLY A 227 29.33 5.92 18.23
C GLY A 227 27.85 5.53 18.41
N ARG A 228 27.09 6.24 19.26
CA ARG A 228 25.67 6.01 19.51
C ARG A 228 24.83 7.20 19.03
N VAL A 229 23.67 6.91 18.46
CA VAL A 229 22.70 7.97 18.16
C VAL A 229 22.13 8.52 19.47
N VAL A 230 22.11 9.84 19.58
CA VAL A 230 21.57 10.57 20.75
C VAL A 230 20.49 11.57 20.35
N GLY A 231 20.19 11.68 19.05
CA GLY A 231 19.15 12.56 18.57
C GLY A 231 19.04 12.66 17.05
N VAL A 232 18.08 13.47 16.63
CA VAL A 232 17.75 13.76 15.23
C VAL A 232 17.74 15.27 15.03
N GLU A 233 18.36 15.71 13.95
CA GLU A 233 18.25 17.10 13.46
C GLU A 233 17.20 17.16 12.35
N ALA A 234 16.38 18.20 12.38
CA ALA A 234 15.35 18.40 11.38
C ALA A 234 15.11 19.89 11.10
N VAL A 235 14.42 20.15 10.00
CA VAL A 235 13.96 21.48 9.62
C VAL A 235 12.46 21.44 9.34
N SER A 236 11.78 22.55 9.62
CA SER A 236 10.41 22.75 9.18
C SER A 236 10.37 22.94 7.65
N THR A 237 9.47 22.24 6.96
CA THR A 237 9.33 22.34 5.49
C THR A 237 8.56 23.58 5.06
N SER A 238 8.05 24.39 5.99
CA SER A 238 7.37 25.65 5.70
C SER A 238 8.25 26.90 5.83
N ASP A 239 9.22 26.89 6.76
CA ASP A 239 10.03 28.07 7.09
C ASP A 239 11.53 27.75 7.30
N GLU A 240 11.96 26.51 7.04
CA GLU A 240 13.33 26.00 7.20
C GLU A 240 13.90 26.16 8.62
N LYS A 241 13.06 26.40 9.63
CA LYS A 241 13.50 26.53 11.02
C LYS A 241 14.05 25.20 11.54
N ALA A 242 15.30 25.21 11.99
CA ALA A 242 15.96 24.05 12.56
C ALA A 242 15.39 23.67 13.94
N THR A 243 15.27 22.36 14.17
CA THR A 243 14.87 21.76 15.45
C THR A 243 15.73 20.54 15.72
N ARG A 244 16.04 20.29 16.99
CA ARG A 244 16.75 19.10 17.46
C ARG A 244 15.86 18.28 18.39
N PHE A 245 15.85 16.97 18.20
CA PHE A 245 15.14 16.02 19.03
C PHE A 245 16.15 15.12 19.74
N ALA A 246 16.18 15.14 21.07
CA ALA A 246 16.96 14.18 21.84
C ALA A 246 16.27 12.80 21.81
N ALA A 247 17.04 11.74 21.62
CA ALA A 247 16.50 10.39 21.51
C ALA A 247 17.52 9.35 21.99
N ASP A 248 17.03 8.34 22.72
CA ASP A 248 17.80 7.15 23.08
C ASP A 248 17.79 6.11 21.95
N ALA A 249 16.79 6.18 21.07
CA ALA A 249 16.64 5.32 19.91
C ALA A 249 16.04 6.08 18.71
N VAL A 250 16.48 5.74 17.50
CA VAL A 250 15.95 6.31 16.25
C VAL A 250 15.54 5.19 15.30
N LEU A 251 14.31 5.26 14.78
CA LEU A 251 13.84 4.39 13.71
C LEU A 251 13.71 5.17 12.41
N LEU A 252 14.37 4.68 11.35
CA LEU A 252 14.28 5.26 10.01
C LEU A 252 13.24 4.52 9.16
N GLY A 253 12.01 5.02 9.17
CA GLY A 253 10.87 4.58 8.36
C GLY A 253 10.61 5.46 7.13
N ALA A 254 11.65 6.09 6.57
CA ALA A 254 11.54 7.14 5.55
C ALA A 254 11.07 6.67 4.16
N GLY A 255 11.08 5.36 3.90
CA GLY A 255 10.72 4.78 2.61
C GLY A 255 11.78 4.97 1.52
N HIS A 256 11.64 4.22 0.42
CA HIS A 256 12.65 4.18 -0.65
C HIS A 256 12.68 5.43 -1.56
N GLY A 257 11.73 6.35 -1.37
CA GLY A 257 11.69 7.63 -2.08
C GLY A 257 12.65 8.68 -1.49
N ALA A 258 13.12 8.49 -0.26
CA ALA A 258 13.90 9.47 0.48
C ALA A 258 15.40 9.46 0.07
N GLY A 259 15.69 9.96 -1.13
CA GLY A 259 17.05 10.06 -1.69
C GLY A 259 18.03 10.80 -0.76
N ASP A 260 17.56 11.87 -0.13
CA ASP A 260 18.32 12.67 0.83
C ASP A 260 18.70 11.90 2.11
N VAL A 261 17.86 10.96 2.57
CA VAL A 261 18.20 10.07 3.70
C VAL A 261 19.32 9.11 3.30
N TYR A 262 19.33 8.56 2.09
CA TYR A 262 20.46 7.76 1.61
C TYR A 262 21.75 8.59 1.56
N ALA A 263 21.69 9.82 1.06
CA ALA A 263 22.84 10.73 1.03
C ALA A 263 23.37 11.06 2.44
N LEU A 264 22.47 11.29 3.40
CA LEU A 264 22.82 11.45 4.81
C LEU A 264 23.56 10.21 5.36
N LEU A 265 23.00 9.02 5.15
CA LEU A 265 23.59 7.77 5.64
C LEU A 265 24.99 7.52 5.04
N ARG A 266 25.20 7.84 3.76
CA ARG A 266 26.53 7.76 3.12
C ARG A 266 27.51 8.72 3.77
N ARG A 267 27.10 9.98 4.03
CA ARG A 267 27.95 10.98 4.71
C ARG A 267 28.33 10.55 6.12
N LEU A 268 27.44 9.84 6.82
CA LEU A 268 27.70 9.31 8.16
C LEU A 268 28.50 7.99 8.16
N GLY A 269 28.90 7.47 6.99
CA GLY A 269 29.64 6.21 6.89
C GLY A 269 28.81 4.97 7.24
N VAL A 270 27.49 5.04 7.20
CA VAL A 270 26.61 3.90 7.46
C VAL A 270 26.73 2.90 6.32
N ALA A 271 26.97 1.63 6.65
CA ALA A 271 27.08 0.56 5.68
C ALA A 271 25.77 0.41 4.88
N MET A 272 25.88 0.44 3.56
CA MET A 272 24.77 0.29 2.63
C MET A 272 25.21 -0.59 1.45
N THR A 273 24.27 -1.32 0.86
CA THR A 273 24.55 -2.21 -0.28
C THR A 273 23.52 -1.97 -1.38
N PRO A 274 23.93 -1.84 -2.66
CA PRO A 274 23.01 -1.83 -3.79
C PRO A 274 22.08 -3.04 -3.78
N LYS A 275 20.78 -2.80 -3.99
CA LYS A 275 19.79 -3.87 -4.01
C LYS A 275 19.09 -3.93 -5.37
N PRO A 276 19.06 -5.11 -6.02
CA PRO A 276 18.22 -5.34 -7.19
C PRO A 276 16.76 -4.94 -6.96
N PHE A 277 16.14 -4.31 -7.96
CA PHE A 277 14.76 -3.86 -7.93
C PHE A 277 14.08 -4.10 -9.27
N ALA A 278 12.80 -3.73 -9.41
CA ALA A 278 12.05 -3.96 -10.63
C ALA A 278 11.56 -2.65 -11.22
N VAL A 279 11.67 -2.52 -12.54
CA VAL A 279 11.19 -1.37 -13.32
C VAL A 279 10.35 -1.88 -14.50
N GLY A 280 9.49 -1.01 -15.01
CA GLY A 280 8.66 -1.33 -16.16
C GLY A 280 7.54 -0.33 -16.34
N LEU A 281 6.48 -0.77 -16.99
CA LEU A 281 5.39 0.10 -17.44
C LEU A 281 4.08 -0.25 -16.73
N ARG A 282 3.22 0.73 -16.48
CA ARG A 282 1.84 0.49 -16.07
C ARG A 282 1.00 0.18 -17.32
N VAL A 283 0.43 -1.02 -17.37
CA VAL A 283 -0.47 -1.45 -18.43
C VAL A 283 -1.91 -1.41 -17.93
N GLN A 284 -2.84 -0.91 -18.75
CA GLN A 284 -4.26 -0.84 -18.43
C GLN A 284 -5.15 -1.47 -19.50
N HIS A 285 -6.28 -2.03 -19.08
CA HIS A 285 -7.31 -2.61 -19.96
C HIS A 285 -8.71 -2.34 -19.37
N PRO A 286 -9.80 -2.47 -20.15
CA PRO A 286 -11.15 -2.46 -19.58
C PRO A 286 -11.30 -3.54 -18.50
N GLN A 287 -11.84 -3.19 -17.34
CA GLN A 287 -12.04 -4.14 -16.24
C GLN A 287 -12.95 -5.30 -16.66
N ALA A 288 -14.00 -5.03 -17.44
CA ALA A 288 -14.90 -6.04 -17.99
C ALA A 288 -14.20 -7.10 -18.86
N PHE A 289 -13.05 -6.77 -19.47
CA PHE A 289 -12.24 -7.77 -20.17
C PHE A 289 -11.61 -8.76 -19.18
N VAL A 290 -11.05 -8.26 -18.07
CA VAL A 290 -10.46 -9.10 -17.02
C VAL A 290 -11.54 -9.93 -16.32
N ASP A 291 -12.68 -9.32 -15.99
CA ASP A 291 -13.79 -10.03 -15.32
C ASP A 291 -14.29 -11.21 -16.16
N ARG A 292 -14.52 -11.00 -17.47
CA ARG A 292 -14.96 -12.08 -18.37
C ARG A 292 -13.90 -13.16 -18.55
N ARG A 293 -12.61 -12.81 -18.56
CA ARG A 293 -11.52 -13.79 -18.66
C ARG A 293 -11.39 -14.64 -17.40
N GLN A 294 -11.59 -14.06 -16.23
CA GLN A 294 -11.47 -14.76 -14.95
C GLN A 294 -12.73 -15.57 -14.61
N TYR A 295 -13.92 -15.00 -14.80
CA TYR A 295 -15.18 -15.57 -14.28
C TYR A 295 -16.13 -16.04 -15.38
N GLY A 296 -15.83 -15.83 -16.65
CA GLY A 296 -16.71 -16.21 -17.75
C GLY A 296 -18.08 -15.53 -17.65
N HIS A 297 -19.15 -16.33 -17.71
CA HIS A 297 -20.52 -15.84 -17.64
C HIS A 297 -20.95 -15.37 -16.24
N PHE A 298 -20.19 -15.70 -15.18
CA PHE A 298 -20.42 -15.20 -13.82
C PHE A 298 -19.83 -13.80 -13.59
N ALA A 299 -19.20 -13.18 -14.59
CA ALA A 299 -18.67 -11.84 -14.47
C ALA A 299 -19.77 -10.84 -14.02
N GLY A 300 -19.51 -10.10 -12.94
CA GLY A 300 -20.47 -9.19 -12.33
C GLY A 300 -21.39 -9.80 -11.26
N HIS A 301 -21.24 -11.09 -10.94
CA HIS A 301 -21.99 -11.72 -9.85
C HIS A 301 -21.68 -11.04 -8.50
N PRO A 302 -22.68 -10.67 -7.68
CA PRO A 302 -22.48 -9.90 -6.44
C PRO A 302 -21.56 -10.55 -5.39
N ALA A 303 -21.52 -11.89 -5.36
CA ALA A 303 -20.62 -12.63 -4.46
C ALA A 303 -19.16 -12.68 -4.94
N LEU A 304 -18.86 -12.23 -6.17
CA LEU A 304 -17.50 -12.21 -6.71
C LEU A 304 -16.86 -10.83 -6.56
N GLU A 305 -15.59 -10.83 -6.20
CA GLU A 305 -14.78 -9.62 -6.19
C GLU A 305 -14.42 -9.20 -7.62
N THR A 306 -14.23 -7.90 -7.85
CA THR A 306 -13.67 -7.36 -9.11
C THR A 306 -12.41 -8.13 -9.49
N ALA A 307 -12.38 -8.71 -10.70
CA ALA A 307 -11.41 -9.73 -11.04
C ALA A 307 -9.97 -9.21 -11.02
N SER A 308 -9.07 -10.09 -10.60
CA SER A 308 -7.64 -9.81 -10.57
C SER A 308 -6.81 -10.87 -11.28
N TYR A 309 -5.58 -10.49 -11.65
CA TYR A 309 -4.62 -11.38 -12.25
C TYR A 309 -3.24 -11.24 -11.62
N ARG A 310 -2.47 -12.32 -11.74
CA ARG A 310 -1.03 -12.36 -11.49
C ARG A 310 -0.40 -13.14 -12.63
N LEU A 311 0.48 -12.50 -13.38
CA LEU A 311 1.17 -13.07 -14.52
C LEU A 311 2.67 -13.08 -14.27
N THR A 312 3.33 -14.12 -14.74
CA THR A 312 4.78 -14.29 -14.72
C THR A 312 5.20 -14.94 -16.04
N ALA A 313 6.30 -14.50 -16.63
CA ALA A 313 6.90 -15.09 -17.81
C ALA A 313 8.43 -15.03 -17.68
N SER A 314 9.12 -16.03 -18.23
CA SER A 314 10.57 -15.99 -18.41
C SER A 314 10.87 -15.57 -19.84
N VAL A 315 11.84 -14.66 -20.02
CA VAL A 315 12.36 -14.24 -21.32
C VAL A 315 13.77 -14.79 -21.42
N GLU A 316 13.88 -16.03 -21.91
CA GLU A 316 15.12 -16.82 -21.92
C GLU A 316 16.28 -16.08 -22.60
N ARG A 317 16.05 -15.50 -23.79
CA ARG A 317 17.08 -14.75 -24.53
C ARG A 317 17.67 -13.54 -23.77
N LEU A 318 16.96 -13.03 -22.76
CA LEU A 318 17.40 -11.91 -21.93
C LEU A 318 17.77 -12.36 -20.51
N GLU A 319 17.61 -13.65 -20.19
CA GLU A 319 17.75 -14.21 -18.85
C GLU A 319 16.97 -13.43 -17.79
N ARG A 320 15.73 -13.03 -18.12
CA ARG A 320 14.91 -12.17 -17.25
C ARG A 320 13.51 -12.71 -17.01
N GLY A 321 13.09 -12.65 -15.75
CA GLY A 321 11.70 -12.80 -15.37
C GLY A 321 10.94 -11.49 -15.55
N VAL A 322 9.78 -11.55 -16.20
CA VAL A 322 8.81 -10.45 -16.29
C VAL A 322 7.56 -10.86 -15.52
N TYR A 323 7.00 -9.94 -14.74
CA TYR A 323 5.82 -10.23 -13.95
C TYR A 323 4.91 -9.03 -13.76
N SER A 324 3.62 -9.30 -13.52
CA SER A 324 2.67 -8.27 -13.10
C SER A 324 2.85 -7.94 -11.62
N PHE A 325 2.93 -6.66 -11.29
CA PHE A 325 3.07 -6.14 -9.93
C PHE A 325 1.99 -5.11 -9.62
N CYS A 326 1.55 -5.08 -8.37
CA CYS A 326 0.56 -4.14 -7.86
C CYS A 326 -0.68 -3.99 -8.77
N MET A 327 -1.25 -5.11 -9.25
CA MET A 327 -2.45 -5.11 -10.09
C MET A 327 -3.64 -4.52 -9.33
N CYS A 328 -4.22 -3.42 -9.79
CA CYS A 328 -5.32 -2.68 -9.20
C CYS A 328 -6.61 -2.94 -10.00
N PRO A 329 -7.52 -3.84 -9.52
CA PRO A 329 -8.82 -4.03 -10.14
C PRO A 329 -9.67 -2.78 -10.00
N GLY A 330 -10.40 -2.42 -11.05
CA GLY A 330 -11.31 -1.26 -11.10
C GLY A 330 -10.66 0.00 -10.53
N GLY A 331 -9.41 0.23 -10.92
CA GLY A 331 -8.50 1.22 -10.36
C GLY A 331 -8.08 2.31 -11.33
N TYR A 332 -7.05 3.05 -10.92
CA TYR A 332 -6.49 4.20 -11.61
C TYR A 332 -4.97 4.08 -11.64
N VAL A 333 -4.36 4.59 -12.72
CA VAL A 333 -2.92 4.88 -12.73
C VAL A 333 -2.72 6.23 -12.05
N ALA A 334 -1.80 6.30 -11.09
CA ALA A 334 -1.53 7.49 -10.31
C ALA A 334 -0.10 7.97 -10.59
N PRO A 335 0.09 9.24 -11.01
CA PRO A 335 1.40 9.87 -10.97
C PRO A 335 1.94 9.84 -9.54
N ALA A 336 3.22 9.49 -9.38
CA ALA A 336 3.83 9.25 -8.08
C ALA A 336 5.27 9.77 -8.02
N ALA A 337 5.60 10.80 -8.82
CA ALA A 337 6.91 11.42 -8.78
C ALA A 337 7.17 12.09 -7.42
N THR A 338 8.45 12.08 -7.02
CA THR A 338 8.96 12.80 -5.84
C THR A 338 9.73 14.06 -6.20
N ASP A 339 10.12 14.17 -7.47
CA ASP A 339 11.00 15.22 -7.99
C ASP A 339 10.34 15.90 -9.21
N PRO A 340 10.47 17.24 -9.35
CA PRO A 340 9.70 18.03 -10.33
C PRO A 340 10.02 17.72 -11.80
N ASP A 341 11.25 17.30 -12.08
CA ASP A 341 11.77 16.90 -13.39
C ASP A 341 11.71 15.38 -13.61
N GLY A 342 10.84 14.66 -12.90
CA GLY A 342 10.65 13.21 -13.08
C GLY A 342 9.20 12.80 -13.24
N ILE A 343 8.97 11.74 -14.02
CA ILE A 343 7.67 11.04 -14.05
C ILE A 343 7.84 9.63 -13.49
N VAL A 344 7.00 9.32 -12.50
CA VAL A 344 6.81 7.97 -11.94
C VAL A 344 5.32 7.69 -11.96
N VAL A 345 4.94 6.45 -12.28
CA VAL A 345 3.55 5.99 -12.20
C VAL A 345 3.42 4.81 -11.25
N ASN A 346 2.32 4.80 -10.50
CA ASN A 346 1.88 3.65 -9.71
C ASN A 346 0.38 3.43 -9.95
N GLY A 347 -0.27 2.62 -9.10
CA GLY A 347 -1.67 2.28 -9.25
C GLY A 347 -2.39 2.27 -7.91
N MET A 348 -3.67 2.65 -7.96
CA MET A 348 -4.54 2.68 -6.81
C MET A 348 -5.95 2.21 -7.19
N SER A 349 -6.69 1.71 -6.20
CA SER A 349 -8.13 1.49 -6.34
C SER A 349 -8.85 1.98 -5.10
N HIS A 350 -10.10 2.40 -5.28
CA HIS A 350 -11.03 2.58 -4.17
C HIS A 350 -11.50 1.23 -3.64
N ARG A 351 -12.07 1.20 -2.44
CA ARG A 351 -12.59 -0.01 -1.80
C ARG A 351 -13.57 -0.75 -2.71
N ARG A 352 -14.46 -0.01 -3.39
CA ARG A 352 -15.43 -0.62 -4.31
C ARG A 352 -14.81 -1.21 -5.57
N ARG A 353 -13.56 -0.88 -5.92
CA ARG A 353 -12.90 -1.29 -7.18
C ARG A 353 -13.83 -1.14 -8.39
N GLY A 354 -14.47 0.03 -8.48
CA GLY A 354 -15.58 0.30 -9.39
C GLY A 354 -15.23 1.11 -10.63
N SER A 355 -13.96 1.43 -10.87
CA SER A 355 -13.57 2.07 -12.13
C SER A 355 -13.73 1.09 -13.30
N ARG A 356 -13.87 1.61 -14.52
CA ARG A 356 -13.94 0.80 -15.75
C ARG A 356 -12.60 0.16 -16.14
N TRP A 357 -11.52 0.38 -15.38
CA TRP A 357 -10.16 0.04 -15.78
C TRP A 357 -9.52 -0.93 -14.79
N ALA A 358 -8.89 -1.98 -15.31
CA ALA A 358 -7.88 -2.75 -14.59
C ALA A 358 -6.50 -2.20 -14.96
N ASN A 359 -5.56 -2.14 -14.02
CA ASN A 359 -4.17 -1.82 -14.36
C ASN A 359 -3.16 -2.58 -13.50
N SER A 360 -2.00 -2.94 -14.04
CA SER A 360 -0.84 -3.45 -13.27
C SER A 360 0.45 -2.85 -13.79
N ALA A 361 1.48 -2.84 -12.96
CA ALA A 361 2.82 -2.67 -13.47
C ALA A 361 3.27 -4.00 -14.10
N VAL A 362 3.82 -3.99 -15.31
CA VAL A 362 4.51 -5.13 -15.91
C VAL A 362 5.98 -4.80 -15.83
N VAL A 363 6.70 -5.54 -14.98
CA VAL A 363 8.06 -5.18 -14.56
C VAL A 363 9.05 -6.32 -14.79
N ALA A 364 10.30 -5.96 -14.99
CA ALA A 364 11.44 -6.86 -14.99
C ALA A 364 12.41 -6.45 -13.87
N THR A 365 13.08 -7.43 -13.28
CA THR A 365 14.16 -7.15 -12.33
C THR A 365 15.36 -6.58 -13.10
N VAL A 366 15.88 -5.48 -12.58
CA VAL A 366 17.13 -4.84 -12.96
C VAL A 366 18.14 -5.04 -11.84
N ASP A 367 19.41 -5.20 -12.19
CA ASP A 367 20.50 -5.49 -11.27
C ASP A 367 21.82 -4.79 -11.70
N ALA A 368 22.94 -5.16 -11.06
CA ALA A 368 24.25 -4.57 -11.34
C ALA A 368 24.68 -4.65 -12.81
N ARG A 369 24.13 -5.57 -13.61
CA ARG A 369 24.36 -5.64 -15.06
C ARG A 369 23.75 -4.46 -15.81
N ASP A 370 22.73 -3.80 -15.25
CA ASP A 370 21.99 -2.69 -15.87
C ASP A 370 22.54 -1.32 -15.49
N TRP A 371 22.99 -1.16 -14.25
CA TRP A 371 23.45 0.14 -13.72
C TRP A 371 24.93 0.18 -13.33
N GLY A 372 25.64 -0.94 -13.40
CA GLY A 372 27.03 -1.04 -12.93
C GLY A 372 27.14 -1.32 -11.43
N GLY A 373 28.22 -0.84 -10.79
CA GLY A 373 28.63 -1.31 -9.46
C GLY A 373 28.65 -0.30 -8.31
N ASP A 374 28.47 1.00 -8.55
CA ASP A 374 28.56 1.99 -7.45
C ASP A 374 27.33 1.92 -6.50
N LEU A 375 27.54 2.36 -5.26
CA LEU A 375 26.56 2.34 -4.19
C LEU A 375 25.23 3.00 -4.57
N PHE A 376 25.28 4.14 -5.26
CA PHE A 376 24.10 4.90 -5.68
C PHE A 376 23.73 4.73 -7.16
N ALA A 377 24.45 3.89 -7.91
CA ALA A 377 24.13 3.58 -9.30
C ALA A 377 22.67 3.11 -9.51
N PRO A 378 22.04 2.30 -8.62
CA PRO A 378 20.62 1.96 -8.75
C PRO A 378 19.68 3.18 -8.67
N LEU A 379 20.02 4.17 -7.85
CA LEU A 379 19.23 5.40 -7.70
C LEU A 379 19.39 6.30 -8.93
N ASP A 380 20.61 6.41 -9.45
CA ASP A 380 20.89 7.17 -10.68
C ASP A 380 20.21 6.55 -11.90
N PHE A 381 20.22 5.21 -11.99
CA PHE A 381 19.50 4.47 -13.03
C PHE A 381 17.99 4.74 -12.97
N ARG A 382 17.40 4.66 -11.77
CA ARG A 382 15.99 5.01 -11.55
C ARG A 382 15.71 6.45 -12.00
N ARG A 383 16.51 7.41 -11.52
CA ARG A 383 16.37 8.83 -11.84
C ARG A 383 16.51 9.12 -13.34
N GLY A 384 17.39 8.40 -14.02
CA GLY A 384 17.55 8.47 -15.47
C GLY A 384 16.28 8.10 -16.23
N ILE A 385 15.58 7.04 -15.80
CA ILE A 385 14.30 6.63 -16.39
C ILE A 385 13.22 7.68 -16.12
N GLU A 386 13.13 8.17 -14.88
CA GLU A 386 12.17 9.19 -14.47
C GLU A 386 12.27 10.47 -15.30
N ARG A 387 13.51 10.96 -15.51
CA ARG A 387 13.79 12.15 -16.34
C ARG A 387 13.46 11.93 -17.80
N ARG A 388 13.84 10.78 -18.38
CA ARG A 388 13.50 10.47 -19.79
C ARG A 388 11.99 10.45 -20.02
N ALA A 389 11.23 9.87 -19.09
CA ALA A 389 9.78 9.90 -19.16
C ALA A 389 9.23 11.33 -19.07
N PHE A 390 9.80 12.16 -18.20
CA PHE A 390 9.45 13.58 -18.13
C PHE A 390 9.74 14.31 -19.45
N ASP A 391 10.93 14.15 -20.01
CA ASP A 391 11.36 14.78 -21.27
C ASP A 391 10.45 14.37 -22.44
N LEU A 392 10.15 13.07 -22.57
CA LEU A 392 9.21 12.56 -23.59
C LEU A 392 7.83 13.20 -23.48
N ALA A 393 7.31 13.33 -22.25
CA ALA A 393 6.03 13.98 -22.04
C ALA A 393 6.07 15.47 -22.42
N ARG A 394 7.14 16.19 -22.03
CA ARG A 394 7.30 17.61 -22.39
C ARG A 394 7.40 17.80 -23.90
N GLN A 395 8.16 16.94 -24.61
CA GLN A 395 8.28 16.97 -26.07
C GLN A 395 6.94 16.75 -26.77
N ALA A 396 6.07 15.92 -26.18
CA ALA A 396 4.70 15.70 -26.65
C ALA A 396 3.71 16.82 -26.23
N GLY A 397 4.19 17.91 -25.62
CA GLY A 397 3.36 19.05 -25.21
C GLY A 397 2.59 18.84 -23.91
N ALA A 398 2.90 17.81 -23.12
CA ALA A 398 2.24 17.58 -21.84
C ALA A 398 2.61 18.63 -20.81
N THR A 399 1.63 19.01 -19.98
CA THR A 399 1.84 19.88 -18.82
C THR A 399 1.77 19.09 -17.51
N ARG A 400 0.89 18.09 -17.46
CA ARG A 400 0.64 17.22 -16.30
C ARG A 400 0.51 15.74 -16.66
N GLU A 401 0.28 15.46 -17.94
CA GLU A 401 0.01 14.14 -18.49
C GLU A 401 1.27 13.27 -18.43
N VAL A 402 1.07 11.95 -18.30
CA VAL A 402 2.15 10.96 -18.38
C VAL A 402 2.34 10.48 -19.83
N PRO A 403 3.57 10.18 -20.28
CA PRO A 403 3.79 9.63 -21.61
C PRO A 403 3.22 8.21 -21.67
N ALA A 404 2.55 7.87 -22.76
CA ALA A 404 1.96 6.56 -22.95
C ALA A 404 1.83 6.19 -24.44
N ALA A 405 1.85 4.91 -24.71
CA ALA A 405 1.55 4.35 -26.03
C ALA A 405 0.42 3.32 -25.92
N LEU A 406 -0.30 3.11 -27.02
CA LEU A 406 -1.21 1.96 -27.11
C LEU A 406 -0.36 0.68 -27.13
N LEU A 407 -0.69 -0.28 -26.25
CA LEU A 407 0.09 -1.53 -26.13
C LEU A 407 0.26 -2.26 -27.47
N ALA A 408 -0.79 -2.33 -28.29
CA ALA A 408 -0.70 -2.96 -29.61
C ALA A 408 0.25 -2.21 -30.56
N SER A 409 0.26 -0.87 -30.51
CA SER A 409 1.20 -0.04 -31.28
C SER A 409 2.64 -0.30 -30.83
N PHE A 410 2.89 -0.30 -29.52
CA PHE A 410 4.20 -0.58 -28.93
C PHE A 410 4.73 -1.98 -29.29
N LEU A 411 3.86 -3.00 -29.26
CA LEU A 411 4.27 -4.39 -29.54
C LEU A 411 4.47 -4.70 -31.03
N HIS A 412 3.72 -4.05 -31.91
CA HIS A 412 3.65 -4.42 -33.33
C HIS A 412 4.17 -3.32 -34.28
N GLY A 413 4.56 -2.15 -33.76
CA GLY A 413 5.00 -1.00 -34.57
C GLY A 413 3.90 -0.36 -35.41
N ALA A 414 2.63 -0.70 -35.18
CA ALA A 414 1.50 -0.15 -35.92
C ALA A 414 1.03 1.18 -35.32
N ARG A 415 0.76 2.20 -36.13
CA ARG A 415 0.14 3.45 -35.65
C ARG A 415 -1.39 3.29 -35.56
N LEU A 416 -1.86 2.85 -34.40
CA LEU A 416 -3.29 2.79 -34.07
C LEU A 416 -3.73 4.04 -33.29
N PRO A 417 -5.01 4.45 -33.39
CA PRO A 417 -5.51 5.63 -32.67
C PRO A 417 -5.32 5.53 -31.15
N PHE A 418 -4.68 6.54 -30.55
CA PHE A 418 -4.52 6.63 -29.11
C PHE A 418 -5.87 6.86 -28.41
N PRO A 419 -6.17 6.16 -27.29
CA PRO A 419 -7.47 6.27 -26.65
C PRO A 419 -7.66 7.65 -26.02
N ALA A 420 -8.79 8.30 -26.34
CA ALA A 420 -9.18 9.60 -25.77
C ALA A 420 -9.39 9.59 -24.24
N ARG A 421 -9.40 8.41 -23.63
CA ARG A 421 -9.80 8.18 -22.25
C ARG A 421 -8.91 7.12 -21.63
N THR A 422 -8.20 7.48 -20.57
CA THR A 422 -7.34 6.56 -19.80
C THR A 422 -7.80 6.44 -18.35
N SER A 423 -7.07 5.67 -17.54
CA SER A 423 -7.26 5.60 -16.08
C SER A 423 -6.31 6.52 -15.31
N CYS A 424 -5.41 7.21 -16.02
CA CYS A 424 -4.38 8.04 -15.39
C CYS A 424 -5.00 9.31 -14.81
N LEU A 425 -4.74 9.57 -13.52
CA LEU A 425 -5.35 10.68 -12.80
C LEU A 425 -4.90 12.07 -13.30
N SER A 426 -3.73 12.18 -13.94
CA SER A 426 -3.29 13.42 -14.59
C SER A 426 -3.48 13.42 -16.11
N GLY A 427 -4.15 12.41 -16.66
CA GLY A 427 -4.22 12.20 -18.11
C GLY A 427 -2.98 11.51 -18.66
N ALA A 428 -2.98 11.28 -19.96
CA ALA A 428 -1.87 10.68 -20.69
C ALA A 428 -1.71 11.36 -22.04
N VAL A 429 -0.47 11.46 -22.51
CA VAL A 429 -0.10 11.99 -23.82
C VAL A 429 0.51 10.87 -24.64
N GLU A 430 0.22 10.82 -25.94
CA GLU A 430 0.84 9.84 -26.83
C GLU A 430 2.33 10.17 -27.01
N ALA A 431 3.20 9.24 -26.61
CA ALA A 431 4.65 9.33 -26.76
C ALA A 431 5.25 7.91 -26.75
N ASP A 432 6.35 7.71 -27.48
CA ASP A 432 7.11 6.45 -27.57
C ASP A 432 8.55 6.68 -27.10
#